data_AF-A0A2R3JYA4-F1
#
_entry.id   AF-A0A2R3JYA4-F1
#
_cell.length_a   1.000
_cell.length_b   1.000
_cell.length_c   1.000
_cell.angle_alpha   90.00
_cell.angle_beta   90.00
_cell.angle_gamma   90.00
#
_symmetry.space_group_name_H-M   'P 1'
#
loop_
_entity.id
_entity.type
_entity.pdbx_description
1 polymer ?
#
loop_
_entity_poly.entity_id
_entity_poly.type
_entity_poly.pdbx_seq_one_letter_code
_entity_poly.pdbx_strand_id
1 'polypeptide(L)'
;MRQLYFSRNSFAKGARVIRDAHDQSHYLLVGRWGRRQDALSLYAIQGELLAEIKQTSLGILPKFDLYYNRQNVGSISRTFGFWHEMIYVRKLRWIIMGSLNTESYRIYHGTELVMTMRPVVTTNGEAFELTITDQVTEPLCICIAAILDHWRKPTNRNQQRATTDGYHVTFGESNYTLHPHQSDLSKPIK
;
A
#
# COMPACT_ATOMS: atom_id res chain seq x y z
N MET A 1 13.98 8.62 -13.47
CA MET A 1 14.02 7.48 -12.53
C MET A 1 14.10 8.02 -11.11
N ARG A 2 13.17 7.63 -10.25
CA ARG A 2 13.02 8.11 -8.88
C ARG A 2 13.15 6.97 -7.89
N GLN A 3 13.82 7.24 -6.77
CA GLN A 3 13.92 6.33 -5.63
C GLN A 3 12.93 6.76 -4.54
N LEU A 4 12.07 5.83 -4.14
CA LEU A 4 11.11 6.00 -3.07
C LEU A 4 11.27 4.90 -2.03
N TYR A 5 10.97 5.22 -0.78
CA TYR A 5 11.13 4.33 0.36
C TYR A 5 9.79 4.14 1.05
N PHE A 6 9.49 2.87 1.28
CA PHE A 6 8.27 2.37 1.88
C PHE A 6 8.63 1.67 3.18
N SER A 7 8.36 2.28 4.33
CA SER A 7 8.78 1.70 5.61
C SER A 7 7.92 0.49 6.01
N ARG A 8 8.55 -0.56 6.56
CA ARG A 8 7.84 -1.78 6.98
C ARG A 8 7.07 -1.61 8.28
N ASN A 9 7.65 -0.86 9.21
CA ASN A 9 7.15 -0.72 10.59
C ASN A 9 5.95 0.26 10.72
N SER A 10 5.54 0.92 9.64
CA SER A 10 4.50 1.97 9.68
C SER A 10 3.07 1.49 9.47
N PHE A 11 2.81 0.23 9.10
CA PHE A 11 1.43 -0.22 8.88
C PHE A 11 0.61 -0.40 10.18
N ALA A 12 1.17 -0.03 11.32
CA ALA A 12 0.56 -0.26 12.63
C ALA A 12 -0.79 0.45 12.85
N LYS A 13 -1.18 1.44 12.03
CA LYS A 13 -2.41 2.23 12.26
C LYS A 13 -3.16 2.68 10.99
N GLY A 14 -3.00 1.96 9.88
CA GLY A 14 -3.77 2.21 8.65
C GLY A 14 -3.32 3.41 7.80
N ALA A 15 -2.11 3.93 8.04
CA ALA A 15 -1.48 4.93 7.18
C ALA A 15 0.02 4.66 7.06
N ARG A 16 0.61 4.93 5.90
CA ARG A 16 2.03 4.73 5.60
C ARG A 16 2.54 5.87 4.73
N VAL A 17 3.59 6.54 5.17
CA VAL A 17 4.25 7.61 4.43
C VAL A 17 5.28 7.02 3.48
N ILE A 18 5.34 7.54 2.26
CA ILE A 18 6.35 7.19 1.25
C ILE A 18 7.25 8.41 1.07
N ARG A 19 8.55 8.19 1.26
CA ARG A 19 9.58 9.23 1.22
C ARG A 19 10.54 9.00 0.05
N ASP A 20 11.27 10.01 -0.36
CA ASP A 20 12.39 9.84 -1.29
C ASP A 20 13.72 9.60 -0.55
N ALA A 21 14.82 9.54 -1.30
CA ALA A 21 16.17 9.37 -0.76
C ALA A 21 16.67 10.52 0.13
N HIS A 22 16.02 11.69 0.08
CA HIS A 22 16.33 12.86 0.90
C HIS A 22 15.40 12.97 2.12
N ASP A 23 14.68 11.89 2.45
CA ASP A 23 13.68 11.81 3.52
C ASP A 23 12.48 12.76 3.33
N GLN A 24 12.28 13.29 2.12
CA GLN A 24 11.13 14.14 1.81
C GLN A 24 9.89 13.28 1.60
N SER A 25 8.79 13.65 2.26
CA SER A 25 7.52 12.93 2.16
C SER A 25 6.76 13.38 0.90
N HIS A 26 6.44 12.43 0.02
CA HIS A 26 5.75 12.72 -1.24
C HIS A 26 4.35 12.13 -1.29
N TYR A 27 4.15 11.00 -0.62
CA TYR A 27 2.86 10.31 -0.65
C TYR A 27 2.45 9.78 0.72
N LEU A 28 1.13 9.65 0.88
CA LEU A 28 0.51 9.05 2.04
C LEU A 28 -0.46 7.96 1.57
N LEU A 29 -0.16 6.70 1.91
CA LEU A 29 -1.02 5.56 1.66
C LEU A 29 -1.87 5.29 2.90
N VAL A 30 -3.19 5.44 2.78
CA VAL A 30 -4.15 5.34 3.89
C VAL A 30 -5.17 4.24 3.62
N GLY A 31 -5.58 3.52 4.65
CA GLY A 31 -6.70 2.59 4.63
C GLY A 31 -6.39 1.29 5.35
N ARG A 32 -7.09 0.22 4.96
CA ARG A 32 -7.00 -1.07 5.63
C ARG A 32 -7.24 -2.21 4.65
N TRP A 33 -6.96 -3.43 5.11
CA TRP A 33 -7.19 -4.67 4.38
C TRP A 33 -8.20 -5.56 5.15
N GLY A 34 -8.86 -6.49 4.45
CA GLY A 34 -9.47 -7.67 5.09
C GLY A 34 -11.00 -7.66 5.26
N ARG A 35 -11.71 -6.59 4.88
CA ARG A 35 -13.17 -6.58 4.74
C ARG A 35 -13.60 -6.35 3.30
N ARG A 36 -14.79 -6.85 2.95
CA ARG A 36 -15.44 -6.52 1.68
C ARG A 36 -15.64 -4.99 1.65
N GLN A 37 -15.16 -4.34 0.58
CA GLN A 37 -15.07 -2.87 0.41
C GLN A 37 -13.89 -2.17 1.09
N ASP A 38 -12.99 -2.88 1.76
CA ASP A 38 -11.76 -2.25 2.22
C ASP A 38 -10.92 -1.78 1.03
N ALA A 39 -10.35 -0.59 1.20
CA ALA A 39 -9.53 0.06 0.20
C ALA A 39 -8.28 0.65 0.85
N LEU A 40 -7.23 0.74 0.04
CA LEU A 40 -6.12 1.65 0.29
C LEU A 40 -6.17 2.78 -0.73
N SER A 41 -6.06 4.00 -0.24
CA SER A 41 -6.05 5.22 -1.02
C SER A 41 -4.68 5.85 -0.91
N LEU A 42 -4.07 6.14 -2.05
CA LEU A 42 -2.79 6.83 -2.12
C LEU A 42 -3.05 8.31 -2.41
N TYR A 43 -2.58 9.15 -1.51
CA TYR A 43 -2.64 10.59 -1.63
C TYR A 43 -1.26 11.18 -1.94
N ALA A 44 -1.23 12.24 -2.73
CA ALA A 44 -0.13 13.20 -2.69
C ALA A 44 -0.03 13.79 -1.27
N ILE A 45 1.16 14.24 -0.85
CA ILE A 45 1.31 14.84 0.47
C ILE A 45 0.45 16.11 0.66
N GLN A 46 0.05 16.75 -0.45
CA GLN A 46 -0.88 17.88 -0.49
C GLN A 46 -2.37 17.48 -0.31
N GLY A 47 -2.67 16.18 -0.25
CA GLY A 47 -4.03 15.66 0.00
C GLY A 47 -4.83 15.27 -1.25
N GLU A 48 -4.24 15.39 -2.45
CA GLU A 48 -4.88 14.93 -3.69
C GLU A 48 -4.92 13.40 -3.74
N LEU A 49 -6.08 12.80 -4.05
CA LEU A 49 -6.21 11.37 -4.26
C LEU A 49 -5.63 10.99 -5.63
N LEU A 50 -4.56 10.19 -5.65
CA LEU A 50 -3.86 9.81 -6.88
C LEU A 50 -4.27 8.43 -7.39
N ALA A 51 -4.40 7.46 -6.48
CA ALA A 51 -4.75 6.08 -6.83
C ALA A 51 -5.46 5.37 -5.67
N GLU A 52 -6.18 4.29 -5.99
CA GLU A 52 -6.82 3.43 -5.00
C GLU A 52 -6.61 1.95 -5.33
N ILE A 53 -6.59 1.14 -4.28
CA ILE A 53 -6.61 -0.32 -4.32
C ILE A 53 -7.90 -0.75 -3.67
N LYS A 54 -8.73 -1.53 -4.38
CA LYS A 54 -9.96 -2.09 -3.82
C LYS A 54 -9.87 -3.60 -3.78
N GLN A 55 -10.07 -4.19 -2.61
CA GLN A 55 -10.09 -5.64 -2.46
C GLN A 55 -11.45 -6.18 -2.95
N THR A 56 -11.44 -6.96 -4.03
CA THR A 56 -12.68 -7.43 -4.68
C THR A 56 -13.00 -8.90 -4.42
N SER A 57 -12.04 -9.71 -3.97
CA SER A 57 -12.30 -11.05 -3.44
C SER A 57 -11.61 -11.29 -2.10
N LEU A 58 -12.28 -12.07 -1.25
CA LEU A 58 -11.76 -12.65 -0.02
C LEU A 58 -11.52 -14.16 -0.24
N GLY A 59 -10.60 -14.78 0.50
CA GLY A 59 -10.33 -16.23 0.45
C GLY A 59 -9.00 -16.62 -0.19
N ILE A 60 -8.93 -17.82 -0.78
CA ILE A 60 -7.69 -18.49 -1.25
C ILE A 60 -7.01 -17.76 -2.41
N LEU A 61 -7.78 -17.00 -3.20
CA LEU A 61 -7.30 -16.25 -4.37
C LEU A 61 -7.69 -14.77 -4.21
N PRO A 62 -6.97 -14.00 -3.38
CA PRO A 62 -7.24 -12.57 -3.21
C PRO A 62 -7.02 -11.82 -4.52
N LYS A 63 -7.99 -10.97 -4.87
CA LYS A 63 -7.99 -10.09 -6.04
C LYS A 63 -8.11 -8.64 -5.58
N PHE A 64 -7.30 -7.81 -6.23
CA PHE A 64 -7.27 -6.36 -6.02
C PHE A 64 -7.49 -5.66 -7.35
N ASP A 65 -8.34 -4.64 -7.32
CA ASP A 65 -8.55 -3.73 -8.43
C ASP A 65 -7.82 -2.41 -8.17
N LEU A 66 -7.09 -1.95 -9.18
CA LEU A 66 -6.36 -0.68 -9.18
C LEU A 66 -7.22 0.39 -9.84
N TYR A 67 -7.37 1.52 -9.16
CA TYR A 67 -8.05 2.70 -9.69
C TYR A 67 -7.07 3.86 -9.80
N TYR A 68 -7.14 4.57 -10.91
CA TYR A 68 -6.44 5.83 -11.17
C TYR A 68 -7.46 6.79 -11.78
N ASN A 69 -7.52 8.04 -11.30
CA ASN A 69 -8.56 8.99 -11.68
C ASN A 69 -9.99 8.43 -11.55
N ARG A 70 -10.25 7.64 -10.50
CA ARG A 70 -11.52 6.94 -10.24
C ARG A 70 -11.94 5.92 -11.30
N GLN A 71 -11.07 5.58 -12.25
CA GLN A 71 -11.31 4.56 -13.25
C GLN A 71 -10.54 3.29 -12.90
N ASN A 72 -11.17 2.12 -13.10
CA ASN A 72 -10.48 0.85 -12.95
C ASN A 72 -9.48 0.67 -14.10
N VAL A 73 -8.21 0.86 -13.79
CA VAL A 73 -7.10 0.76 -14.76
C VAL A 73 -6.38 -0.58 -14.69
N GLY A 74 -6.57 -1.34 -13.61
CA GLY A 74 -5.92 -2.63 -13.46
C GLY A 74 -6.58 -3.59 -12.50
N SER A 75 -6.20 -4.85 -12.60
CA SER A 75 -6.54 -5.89 -11.62
C SER A 75 -5.37 -6.84 -11.42
N ILE A 76 -5.11 -7.19 -10.17
CA ILE A 76 -4.06 -8.11 -9.74
C ILE A 76 -4.70 -9.25 -8.95
N SER A 77 -4.35 -10.49 -9.27
CA SER A 77 -4.79 -11.67 -8.54
C SER A 77 -3.64 -12.65 -8.42
N ARG A 78 -3.51 -13.29 -7.26
CA ARG A 78 -2.60 -14.44 -7.12
C ARG A 78 -3.27 -15.64 -7.79
N THR A 79 -2.59 -16.29 -8.73
CA THR A 79 -3.08 -17.53 -9.36
C THR A 79 -2.42 -18.74 -8.71
N PHE A 80 -3.22 -19.73 -8.30
CA PHE A 80 -2.69 -20.99 -7.76
C PHE A 80 -2.02 -21.82 -8.86
N GLY A 81 -0.92 -22.50 -8.55
CA GLY A 81 -0.29 -23.49 -9.44
C GLY A 81 0.82 -22.99 -10.37
N PHE A 82 1.15 -21.69 -10.37
CA PHE A 82 2.32 -21.20 -11.09
C PHE A 82 3.59 -21.32 -10.24
N TRP A 83 4.50 -22.20 -10.69
CA TRP A 83 5.81 -22.46 -10.07
C TRP A 83 6.85 -21.35 -10.27
N HIS A 84 6.53 -20.31 -11.05
CA HIS A 84 7.41 -19.18 -11.30
C HIS A 84 6.66 -17.89 -10.99
N GLU A 85 7.31 -17.03 -10.21
CA GLU A 85 6.74 -15.90 -9.48
C GLU A 85 6.44 -14.72 -10.43
N MET A 86 5.52 -14.98 -11.37
CA MET A 86 5.05 -14.07 -12.40
C MET A 86 3.59 -13.73 -12.12
N ILE A 87 3.31 -12.46 -11.83
CA ILE A 87 1.95 -11.97 -11.57
C ILE A 87 1.59 -10.98 -12.67
N TYR A 88 0.42 -11.18 -13.29
CA TYR A 88 -0.06 -10.29 -14.33
C TYR A 88 -0.99 -9.21 -13.76
N VAL A 89 -0.73 -7.95 -14.10
CA VAL A 89 -1.60 -6.81 -13.83
C VAL A 89 -2.47 -6.58 -15.07
N ARG A 90 -3.67 -7.15 -15.05
CA ARG A 90 -4.63 -7.05 -16.16
C ARG A 90 -4.97 -5.58 -16.44
N LYS A 91 -5.38 -5.27 -17.68
CA LYS A 91 -5.66 -3.93 -18.22
C LYS A 91 -4.45 -2.99 -18.33
N LEU A 92 -3.57 -2.92 -17.34
CA LEU A 92 -2.29 -2.22 -17.44
C LEU A 92 -1.29 -2.95 -18.37
N ARG A 93 -1.51 -4.25 -18.61
CA ARG A 93 -0.60 -5.12 -19.38
C ARG A 93 0.81 -5.18 -18.77
N TRP A 94 0.87 -5.08 -17.44
CA TRP A 94 2.13 -5.18 -16.71
C TRP A 94 2.36 -6.59 -16.20
N ILE A 95 3.62 -6.97 -16.13
CA ILE A 95 4.08 -8.24 -15.60
C ILE A 95 4.99 -7.94 -14.41
N ILE A 96 4.66 -8.51 -13.26
CA ILE A 96 5.52 -8.51 -12.06
C ILE A 96 6.29 -9.83 -12.08
N MET A 97 7.61 -9.75 -12.03
CA MET A 97 8.52 -10.89 -11.94
C MET A 97 9.38 -10.77 -10.69
N GLY A 98 9.64 -11.88 -10.01
CA GLY A 98 10.59 -11.93 -8.90
C GLY A 98 9.99 -12.57 -7.66
N SER A 99 10.77 -12.65 -6.58
CA SER A 99 10.51 -13.63 -5.54
C SER A 99 9.82 -13.12 -4.30
N LEU A 100 8.87 -13.94 -3.81
CA LEU A 100 8.27 -13.73 -2.50
C LEU A 100 9.25 -14.02 -1.37
N ASN A 101 10.22 -14.92 -1.60
CA ASN A 101 11.22 -15.29 -0.59
C ASN A 101 12.30 -14.21 -0.44
N THR A 102 12.79 -13.67 -1.56
CA THR A 102 13.78 -12.57 -1.54
C THR A 102 13.13 -11.19 -1.52
N GLU A 103 11.80 -11.14 -1.64
CA GLU A 103 10.96 -9.95 -1.61
C GLU A 103 11.41 -8.89 -2.63
N SER A 104 12.01 -9.37 -3.71
CA SER A 104 12.62 -8.57 -4.75
C SER A 104 11.86 -8.77 -6.04
N TYR A 105 11.27 -7.69 -6.56
CA TYR A 105 10.39 -7.72 -7.71
C TYR A 105 10.83 -6.72 -8.77
N ARG A 106 10.50 -7.02 -10.02
CA ARG A 106 10.63 -6.14 -11.17
C ARG A 106 9.30 -6.13 -11.92
N ILE A 107 8.82 -4.94 -12.28
CA ILE A 107 7.58 -4.74 -13.02
C ILE A 107 7.92 -4.26 -14.41
N TYR A 108 7.32 -4.88 -15.42
CA TYR A 108 7.53 -4.57 -16.82
C TYR A 108 6.22 -4.26 -17.54
N HIS A 109 6.28 -3.34 -18.52
CA HIS A 109 5.26 -3.16 -19.55
C HIS A 109 5.88 -3.59 -20.89
N GLY A 110 5.49 -4.77 -21.40
CA GLY A 110 6.22 -5.40 -22.49
C GLY A 110 7.67 -5.69 -22.07
N THR A 111 8.64 -5.05 -22.74
CA THR A 111 10.08 -5.15 -22.42
C THR A 111 10.59 -4.00 -21.56
N GLU A 112 9.77 -2.98 -21.32
CA GLU A 112 10.18 -1.77 -20.60
C GLU A 112 10.06 -1.98 -19.10
N LEU A 113 11.14 -1.66 -18.37
CA LEU A 113 11.13 -1.67 -16.91
C LEU A 113 10.31 -0.47 -16.39
N VAL A 114 9.33 -0.76 -15.54
CA VAL A 114 8.47 0.23 -14.89
C VAL A 114 8.95 0.49 -13.45
N MET A 115 9.21 -0.57 -12.71
CA MET A 115 9.64 -0.47 -11.30
C MET A 115 10.53 -1.64 -10.89
N THR A 116 11.51 -1.38 -10.03
CA THR A 116 12.09 -2.42 -9.14
C THR A 116 11.69 -2.18 -7.70
N MET A 117 11.52 -3.25 -6.95
CA MET A 117 11.24 -3.24 -5.51
C MET A 117 12.18 -4.21 -4.82
N ARG A 118 12.83 -3.79 -3.75
CA ARG A 118 13.73 -4.65 -2.96
C ARG A 118 13.73 -4.27 -1.48
N PRO A 119 13.93 -5.23 -0.56
CA PRO A 119 14.18 -4.93 0.85
C PRO A 119 15.46 -4.11 1.01
N VAL A 120 15.44 -3.12 1.89
CA VAL A 120 16.62 -2.34 2.31
C VAL A 120 16.54 -2.03 3.80
N VAL A 121 17.68 -1.77 4.42
CA VAL A 121 17.77 -1.20 5.77
C VAL A 121 18.17 0.26 5.63
N THR A 122 17.35 1.15 6.15
CA THR A 122 17.60 2.59 6.20
C THR A 122 17.93 3.02 7.63
N THR A 123 18.34 4.28 7.83
CA THR A 123 18.48 4.88 9.16
C THR A 123 17.19 4.82 10.00
N ASN A 124 16.03 4.79 9.32
CA ASN A 124 14.70 4.70 9.92
C ASN A 124 14.19 3.25 10.07
N GLY A 125 15.06 2.25 9.86
CA GLY A 125 14.77 0.82 9.96
C GLY A 125 14.49 0.14 8.62
N GLU A 126 13.88 -1.04 8.66
CA GLU A 126 13.59 -1.82 7.46
C GLU A 126 12.55 -1.13 6.56
N ALA A 127 12.85 -1.10 5.27
CA ALA A 127 12.01 -0.52 4.23
C ALA A 127 12.03 -1.40 2.97
N PHE A 128 11.18 -1.02 2.02
CA PHE A 128 11.36 -1.35 0.62
C PHE A 128 11.83 -0.11 -0.12
N GLU A 129 12.86 -0.28 -0.95
CA GLU A 129 13.22 0.72 -1.95
C GLU A 129 12.47 0.40 -3.24
N LEU A 130 11.80 1.41 -3.79
CA LEU A 130 11.14 1.39 -5.08
C LEU A 130 11.95 2.28 -6.02
N THR A 131 12.47 1.72 -7.10
CA THR A 131 13.06 2.50 -8.19
C THR A 131 12.08 2.52 -9.35
N ILE A 132 11.44 3.67 -9.57
CA ILE A 132 10.37 3.83 -10.56
C ILE A 132 10.91 4.66 -11.74
N THR A 133 10.69 4.18 -12.96
CA THR A 133 11.31 4.79 -14.14
C THR A 133 10.68 6.12 -14.54
N ASP A 134 9.35 6.21 -14.45
CA ASP A 134 8.53 7.38 -14.79
C ASP A 134 7.63 7.84 -13.63
N GLN A 135 7.67 9.14 -13.34
CA GLN A 135 6.87 9.78 -12.30
C GLN A 135 5.36 9.61 -12.50
N VAL A 136 4.87 9.58 -13.74
CA VAL A 136 3.44 9.37 -14.04
C VAL A 136 2.94 8.03 -13.51
N THR A 137 3.81 7.02 -13.48
CA THR A 137 3.46 5.66 -13.04
C THR A 137 3.61 5.45 -11.52
N GLU A 138 4.17 6.43 -10.79
CA GLU A 138 4.46 6.31 -9.36
C GLU A 138 3.25 5.90 -8.53
N PRO A 139 2.06 6.50 -8.70
CA PRO A 139 0.90 6.13 -7.89
C PRO A 139 0.53 4.65 -8.00
N LEU A 140 0.53 4.11 -9.22
CA LEU A 140 0.21 2.71 -9.48
C LEU A 140 1.32 1.78 -8.99
N CYS A 141 2.59 2.16 -9.16
CA CYS A 141 3.74 1.42 -8.66
C CYS A 141 3.70 1.26 -7.13
N ILE A 142 3.42 2.35 -6.40
CA ILE A 142 3.27 2.34 -4.94
C ILE A 142 2.10 1.45 -4.52
N CYS A 143 0.97 1.52 -5.24
CA CYS A 143 -0.17 0.65 -4.98
C CYS A 143 0.17 -0.83 -5.16
N ILE A 144 0.90 -1.19 -6.22
CA ILE A 144 1.34 -2.56 -6.45
C ILE A 144 2.30 -3.03 -5.35
N ALA A 145 3.27 -2.19 -4.97
CA ALA A 145 4.19 -2.49 -3.87
C ALA A 145 3.45 -2.77 -2.55
N ALA A 146 2.37 -2.02 -2.27
CA ALA A 146 1.53 -2.27 -1.10
C ALA A 146 0.80 -3.63 -1.14
N ILE A 147 0.32 -4.06 -2.31
CA ILE A 147 -0.29 -5.38 -2.51
C ILE A 147 0.74 -6.49 -2.27
N LEU A 148 1.95 -6.34 -2.83
CA LEU A 148 3.03 -7.31 -2.68
C LEU A 148 3.48 -7.45 -1.21
N ASP A 149 3.63 -6.33 -0.48
CA ASP A 149 3.91 -6.34 0.96
C ASP A 149 2.80 -7.03 1.76
N HIS A 150 1.54 -6.78 1.40
CA HIS A 150 0.39 -7.38 2.08
C HIS A 150 0.35 -8.91 1.91
N TRP A 151 0.62 -9.43 0.72
CA TRP A 151 0.59 -10.88 0.43
C TRP A 151 1.64 -11.71 1.17
N ARG A 152 2.66 -11.06 1.71
CA ARG A 152 3.68 -11.72 2.53
C ARG A 152 3.21 -12.03 3.94
N LYS A 153 2.34 -11.19 4.49
CA LYS A 153 1.82 -11.37 5.85
C LYS A 153 0.85 -12.54 5.82
N PRO A 154 0.99 -13.57 6.68
CA PRO A 154 0.07 -14.69 6.68
C PRO A 154 -1.36 -14.15 6.83
N THR A 155 -2.24 -14.49 5.90
CA THR A 155 -3.60 -13.94 5.76
C THR A 155 -4.52 -14.31 6.93
N ASN A 156 -4.00 -14.85 8.04
CA ASN A 156 -4.68 -15.22 9.26
C ASN A 156 -3.85 -14.90 10.50
N ARG A 157 -4.24 -13.85 11.24
CA ARG A 157 -4.24 -13.87 12.71
C ARG A 157 -5.16 -12.77 13.24
N ASN A 158 -6.21 -13.21 13.92
CA ASN A 158 -7.14 -12.48 14.79
C ASN A 158 -6.91 -10.96 14.91
N GLN A 159 -7.95 -10.21 14.54
CA GLN A 159 -8.17 -8.85 15.01
C GLN A 159 -8.20 -8.85 16.55
N GLN A 160 -7.04 -8.73 17.19
CA GLN A 160 -7.01 -8.15 18.52
C GLN A 160 -7.45 -6.70 18.34
N ARG A 161 -8.62 -6.41 18.89
CA ARG A 161 -9.21 -5.08 19.04
C ARG A 161 -8.11 -4.14 19.53
N ALA A 162 -7.67 -3.23 18.67
CA ALA A 162 -6.89 -2.09 19.11
C ALA A 162 -7.80 -1.29 20.04
N THR A 163 -7.49 -1.36 21.33
CA THR A 163 -8.11 -0.58 22.39
C THR A 163 -7.93 0.90 22.11
N THR A 164 -8.97 1.63 22.47
CA THR A 164 -9.14 3.07 22.43
C THR A 164 -7.98 3.80 23.11
N ASP A 165 -6.95 4.16 22.35
CA ASP A 165 -5.94 5.12 22.81
C ASP A 165 -5.69 6.16 21.73
N GLY A 166 -5.63 7.43 22.16
CA GLY A 166 -5.58 8.63 21.32
C GLY A 166 -4.59 8.56 20.16
N TYR A 167 -4.94 9.22 19.06
CA TYR A 167 -4.20 9.17 17.81
C TYR A 167 -2.95 10.05 17.90
N HIS A 168 -1.79 9.45 18.16
CA HIS A 168 -0.51 10.11 17.96
C HIS A 168 -0.05 9.91 16.51
N VAL A 169 0.08 11.01 15.77
CA VAL A 169 0.65 11.04 14.43
C VAL A 169 1.86 11.98 14.44
N THR A 170 3.00 11.47 13.99
CA THR A 170 4.25 12.24 13.92
C THR A 170 4.46 12.73 12.49
N PHE A 171 4.37 14.05 12.31
CA PHE A 171 4.68 14.75 11.07
C PHE A 171 5.93 15.61 11.32
N GLY A 172 7.09 15.18 10.83
CA GLY A 172 8.35 15.88 11.11
C GLY A 172 8.62 16.05 12.62
N GLU A 173 9.34 17.10 13.00
CA GLU A 173 9.71 17.41 14.40
C GLU A 173 8.52 17.76 15.33
N SER A 174 7.29 17.68 14.84
CA SER A 174 6.08 18.00 15.61
C SER A 174 5.22 16.76 15.88
N ASN A 175 4.93 16.53 17.16
CA ASN A 175 4.01 15.51 17.64
C ASN A 175 2.61 16.11 17.84
N TYR A 176 1.61 15.61 17.12
CA TYR A 176 0.21 15.98 17.34
C TYR A 176 -0.59 14.81 17.90
N THR A 177 -1.43 15.10 18.89
CA THR A 177 -2.39 14.16 19.48
C THR A 177 -3.78 14.56 19.03
N LEU A 178 -4.43 13.76 18.18
CA LEU A 178 -5.82 13.97 17.81
C LEU A 178 -6.72 13.21 18.79
N HIS A 179 -7.58 13.94 19.48
CA HIS A 179 -8.62 13.35 20.31
C HIS A 179 -9.85 13.01 19.44
N PRO A 180 -10.46 11.82 19.60
CA PRO A 180 -11.70 11.49 18.92
C PRO A 180 -12.81 12.46 19.32
N HIS A 181 -13.56 13.01 18.36
CA HIS A 181 -14.78 13.75 18.65
C HIS A 181 -15.88 12.75 19.04
N GLN A 182 -16.23 12.68 20.32
CA GLN A 182 -17.37 11.89 20.81
C GLN A 182 -18.68 12.53 20.33
N SER A 183 -19.42 11.82 19.49
CA SER A 183 -20.82 12.13 19.21
C SER A 183 -21.69 11.65 20.39
N ASP A 184 -22.20 12.58 21.18
CA ASP A 184 -23.15 12.30 22.26
C ASP A 184 -24.48 11.77 21.70
N LEU A 185 -24.72 10.48 21.87
CA LEU A 185 -26.04 9.87 21.68
C LEU A 185 -26.41 9.10 22.95
N SER A 186 -26.91 9.85 23.94
CA SER A 186 -27.73 9.29 25.00
C SER A 186 -28.78 10.30 25.45
N LYS A 187 -30.00 10.17 24.91
CA LYS A 187 -31.22 10.52 25.65
C LYS A 187 -32.17 9.33 25.60
N PRO A 188 -32.54 8.73 26.75
CA PRO A 188 -33.69 7.84 26.79
C PRO A 188 -34.97 8.67 26.78
N ILE A 189 -35.90 8.33 25.89
CA ILE A 189 -37.28 8.79 25.94
C ILE A 189 -37.98 7.93 26.99
N LYS A 190 -38.58 8.58 28.00
CA LYS A 190 -39.55 7.96 28.92
C LYS A 190 -40.91 7.86 28.25
#